data_AF-A0A382YC86-F1
#
_entry.id   AF-A0A382YC86-F1
#
_cell.length_a   1.000
_cell.length_b   1.000
_cell.length_c   1.000
_cell.angle_alpha   90.00
_cell.angle_beta   90.00
_cell.angle_gamma   90.00
#
_symmetry.space_group_name_H-M   'P 1'
#
loop_
_entity.id
_entity.type
_entity.pdbx_description
1 polymer ?
#
loop_
_entity_poly.entity_id
_entity_poly.type
_entity_poly.pdbx_seq_one_letter_code
_entity_poly.pdbx_strand_id
1 'polypeptide(L)' 'ILLHPPKAYTYDIDNYFKQIADCLKKGRWYTDDSQIYELKGIKRNKDPNKEGFVNVLIETI' A
#
# COMPACT_ATOMS: atom_id res chain seq x y z
N ILE A 1 3.86 -0.35 4.18
CA ILE A 1 3.41 0.27 2.92
C ILE A 1 3.71 1.78 2.96
N LEU A 2 4.46 2.28 1.97
CA LEU A 2 4.78 3.70 1.81
C LEU A 2 3.98 4.25 0.62
N LEU A 3 3.05 5.17 0.89
CA LEU A 3 2.16 5.75 -0.13
C LEU A 3 2.71 7.10 -0.61
N HIS A 4 3.03 7.20 -1.89
CA HIS A 4 3.41 8.43 -2.57
C HIS A 4 2.26 8.92 -3.46
N PRO A 5 1.42 9.85 -2.98
CA PRO A 5 0.25 10.27 -3.74
C PRO A 5 0.64 11.10 -4.98
N PRO A 6 -0.13 11.00 -6.09
CA PRO A 6 0.12 11.76 -7.32
C PRO A 6 -0.22 13.25 -7.18
N LYS A 7 -1.22 13.57 -6.35
CA LYS A 7 -1.72 14.94 -6.09
C LYS A 7 -1.81 15.23 -4.59
N ALA A 8 -1.93 16.50 -4.21
CA ALA A 8 -1.98 16.93 -2.80
C ALA A 8 -3.38 16.83 -2.14
N TYR A 9 -4.19 15.85 -2.53
CA TYR A 9 -5.52 15.66 -1.94
C TYR A 9 -5.45 14.93 -0.59
N THR A 10 -6.54 15.06 0.17
CA THR A 10 -6.83 14.17 1.28
C THR A 10 -7.25 12.83 0.68
N TYR A 11 -6.46 11.79 0.94
CA TYR A 11 -6.77 10.43 0.51
C TYR A 11 -7.24 9.67 1.72
N ASP A 12 -8.30 8.89 1.54
CA ASP A 12 -8.70 7.87 2.49
C ASP A 12 -7.69 6.72 2.43
N ILE A 13 -6.76 6.76 3.37
CA ILE A 13 -5.62 5.85 3.43
C ILE A 13 -6.08 4.39 3.61
N ASP A 14 -7.18 4.15 4.32
CA ASP A 14 -7.70 2.81 4.55
C ASP A 14 -8.22 2.18 3.27
N ASN A 15 -8.90 2.97 2.44
CA ASN A 15 -9.37 2.50 1.14
C ASN A 15 -8.20 2.12 0.22
N TYR A 16 -7.11 2.90 0.26
CA TYR A 16 -5.88 2.56 -0.45
C TYR A 16 -5.25 1.27 0.07
N PHE A 17 -5.16 1.08 1.39
CA PHE A 17 -4.61 -0.16 1.94
C PHE A 17 -5.41 -1.39 1.56
N LYS A 18 -6.75 -1.31 1.57
CA LYS A 18 -7.60 -2.40 1.10
C LYS A 18 -7.32 -2.76 -0.35
N GLN A 19 -7.17 -1.77 -1.23
CA GLN A 19 -6.85 -2.04 -2.64
C GLN A 19 -5.45 -2.64 -2.82
N ILE A 20 -4.46 -2.15 -2.08
CA ILE A 20 -3.09 -2.67 -2.16
C ILE A 20 -3.04 -4.13 -1.68
N ALA A 21 -3.72 -4.44 -0.57
CA ALA A 21 -3.85 -5.81 -0.07
C ALA A 21 -4.55 -6.72 -1.10
N ASP A 22 -5.68 -6.30 -1.66
CA ASP A 22 -6.38 -7.06 -2.70
C ASP A 22 -5.51 -7.33 -3.94
N CYS A 23 -4.73 -6.34 -4.38
CA CYS A 23 -3.76 -6.52 -5.47
C CYS A 23 -2.68 -7.55 -5.13
N LEU A 24 -2.14 -7.52 -3.91
CA LEU A 24 -1.12 -8.49 -3.45
C LEU A 24 -1.70 -9.91 -3.35
N LYS A 25 -2.93 -10.04 -2.84
CA LYS A 25 -3.66 -11.31 -2.77
C LYS A 25 -3.93 -11.90 -4.15
N LYS A 26 -4.41 -11.09 -5.09
CA LYS A 26 -4.62 -11.50 -6.50
C LYS A 26 -3.30 -11.83 -7.20
N GLY A 27 -2.23 -11.13 -6.85
CA GLY A 27 -0.86 -11.42 -7.26
C GLY A 27 -0.25 -12.66 -6.60
N ARG A 28 -0.98 -13.32 -5.69
CA ARG A 28 -0.55 -14.52 -4.94
C ARG A 28 0.71 -14.32 -4.09
N TRP A 29 0.95 -13.09 -3.62
CA TRP A 29 2.00 -12.82 -2.63
C TRP A 29 1.71 -13.46 -1.28
N TYR A 30 0.42 -13.59 -0.96
CA TYR A 30 -0.09 -14.38 0.14
C TYR A 30 -1.44 -14.97 -0.28
N THR A 31 -1.87 -16.03 0.42
CA THR A 31 -3.10 -16.77 0.11
C THR A 31 -4.30 -16.26 0.89
N ASP A 32 -4.10 -15.80 2.12
CA ASP A 32 -5.15 -15.34 3.00
C ASP A 32 -4.72 -14.11 3.81
N ASP A 33 -5.66 -13.21 4.08
CA ASP A 33 -5.38 -11.96 4.80
C ASP A 33 -4.98 -12.22 6.27
N SER A 34 -5.35 -13.37 6.84
CA SER A 34 -4.89 -13.82 8.17
C SER A 34 -3.38 -14.04 8.26
N GLN A 35 -2.68 -14.18 7.13
CA GLN A 35 -1.22 -14.26 7.09
C GLN A 35 -0.54 -12.91 7.35
N ILE A 36 -1.29 -11.81 7.31
CA ILE A 36 -0.78 -10.48 7.61
C ILE A 36 -0.84 -10.26 9.12
N TYR A 37 0.30 -10.44 9.78
CA TYR A 37 0.41 -10.23 11.23
C TYR A 37 0.42 -8.74 11.59
N GLU A 38 1.11 -7.92 10.80
CA GLU A 38 1.20 -6.48 11.03
C GLU A 38 1.18 -5.71 9.71
N LEU A 39 0.33 -4.69 9.62
CA LEU A 39 0.25 -3.79 8.48
C LEU A 39 0.52 -2.36 8.92
N LYS A 40 1.68 -1.82 8.54
CA LYS A 40 2.05 -0.43 8.79
C LYS A 40 1.93 0.43 7.55
N GLY A 41 1.29 1.58 7.70
CA GLY A 41 1.03 2.54 6.66
C GLY A 41 1.71 3.89 6.91
N ILE A 42 2.53 4.36 5.98
CA ILE A 42 3.12 5.70 6.08
C ILE A 42 2.81 6.48 4.80
N LYS A 43 2.11 7.61 4.95
CA LYS A 43 1.93 8.58 3.87
C LYS A 43 3.23 9.37 3.70
N ARG A 44 3.80 9.34 2.50
CA ARG A 44 5.01 10.10 2.14
C ARG A 44 4.66 11.34 1.34
N ASN A 45 5.68 12.13 1.02
CA ASN A 45 5.56 13.29 0.15
C ASN A 45 5.01 12.88 -1.22
N LYS A 46 4.38 13.86 -1.90
CA LYS A 46 3.88 13.66 -3.26
C LYS A 46 4.98 13.13 -4.16
N ASP A 47 4.60 12.29 -5.12
CA ASP A 47 5.51 11.91 -6.19
C ASP A 47 5.86 13.13 -7.05
N PRO A 48 7.15 13.48 -7.24
CA PRO A 48 7.58 14.57 -8.10
C PRO A 48 7.11 14.40 -9.56
N ASN A 49 6.94 13.16 -10.04
CA ASN A 49 6.50 12.86 -11.40
C ASN A 49 4.98 12.89 -11.58
N LYS A 50 4.21 13.04 -10.48
CA LYS A 50 2.74 13.06 -10.45
C LYS A 50 2.06 11.76 -10.94
N GLU A 51 2.79 10.66 -11.06
CA GLU A 51 2.22 9.36 -11.44
C GLU A 51 1.65 8.65 -10.21
N GLY A 52 2.31 8.83 -9.08
CA GLY A 52 1.94 8.21 -7.81
C GLY A 52 2.38 6.75 -7.78
N PHE A 53 2.91 6.32 -6.64
CA PHE A 53 3.38 4.96 -6.48
C PHE A 53 3.29 4.49 -5.03
N VAL A 54 3.43 3.19 -4.85
CA VAL A 54 3.40 2.54 -3.55
C VAL A 54 4.62 1.65 -3.43
N ASN A 55 5.41 1.84 -2.38
CA ASN A 55 6.44 0.89 -2.01
C ASN A 55 5.89 -0.06 -0.95
N VAL A 56 5.87 -1.34 -1.28
CA VAL A 56 5.49 -2.41 -0.36
C VAL A 56 6.77 -3.11 0.10
N LEU A 57 6.98 -3.13 1.41
CA LEU A 57 8.02 -3.94 2.05
C LEU A 57 7.31 -5.12 2.70
N ILE A 58 7.73 -6.34 2.38
CA ILE A 58 7.19 -7.58 2.92
C ILE A 58 8.34 -8.29 3.63
N GLU A 59 8.16 -8.58 4.91
CA GLU A 59 9.08 -9.37 5.71
C GLU A 59 8.37 -10.68 6.08
N THR A 60 9.02 -11.80 5.78
CA THR A 60 8.51 -13.14 6.08
C THR A 60 9.24 -13.71 7.29
N ILE A 61 8.51 -14.33 8.20
CA ILE A 61 9.04 -15.02 9.38
C ILE A 61 9.10 -16.52 9.09
#